data_AF-A0A6S7LE03-F1
#
_entry.id   AF-A0A6S7LE03-F1
#
_cell.length_a   1.000
_cell.length_b   1.000
_cell.length_c   1.000
_cell.angle_alpha   90.00
_cell.angle_beta   90.00
_cell.angle_gamma   90.00
#
_symmetry.space_group_name_H-M   'P 1'
#
loop_
_entity.id
_entity.type
_entity.pdbx_description
1 polymer ?
#
loop_
_entity_poly.entity_id
_entity_poly.type
_entity_poly.pdbx_seq_one_letter_code
_entity_poly.pdbx_strand_id
1 'polypeptide(L)' 'VYKLVVQVGNKTWFIFRRYNEFHTLYEKLKKKYPELHFKLPGKRILGNNFDPEFIRARREGLNDFVTKLLAIPKITEQ' A
#
# COMPACT_ATOMS: atom_id res chain seq x y z
N VAL A 1 -0.07 1.76 -12.90
CA VAL A 1 0.42 2.70 -11.85
C VAL A 1 -0.79 3.13 -11.03
N TYR A 2 -0.64 3.35 -9.72
CA TYR A 2 -1.70 3.84 -8.83
C TYR A 2 -1.46 5.29 -8.48
N LYS A 3 -2.50 6.12 -8.57
CA LYS A 3 -2.50 7.51 -8.08
C LYS A 3 -3.01 7.50 -6.64
N LEU A 4 -2.19 7.99 -5.71
CA LEU A 4 -2.60 8.21 -4.33
C LEU A 4 -2.84 9.70 -4.12
N VAL A 5 -3.91 10.02 -3.40
CA VAL A 5 -4.19 11.37 -2.90
C VAL A 5 -3.69 11.40 -1.46
N VAL A 6 -2.71 12.26 -1.18
CA VAL A 6 -2.17 12.42 0.16
C VAL A 6 -2.63 13.76 0.69
N GLN A 7 -3.26 13.75 1.86
CA GLN A 7 -3.71 14.94 2.55
C GLN A 7 -3.08 15.00 3.94
N VAL A 8 -2.43 16.14 4.24
CA VAL A 8 -1.84 16.43 5.56
C VAL A 8 -2.23 17.85 5.94
N GLY A 9 -3.10 17.98 6.94
CA GLY A 9 -3.74 19.25 7.28
C GLY A 9 -4.48 19.83 6.07
N ASN A 10 -4.14 21.05 5.68
CA ASN A 10 -4.73 21.75 4.53
C ASN A 10 -3.96 21.53 3.22
N LYS A 11 -2.91 20.71 3.21
CA LYS A 11 -2.11 20.42 2.01
C LYS A 11 -2.54 19.11 1.38
N THR A 12 -2.73 19.12 0.06
CA THR A 12 -3.05 17.92 -0.73
C THR A 12 -2.11 17.82 -1.93
N TRP A 13 -1.58 16.63 -2.18
CA TRP A 13 -0.78 16.35 -3.38
C TRP A 13 -1.01 14.92 -3.89
N PHE A 14 -0.51 14.66 -5.09
CA PHE A 14 -0.57 13.33 -5.69
C PHE A 14 0.80 12.67 -5.68
N ILE A 15 0.82 11.38 -5.39
CA ILE A 15 1.98 10.52 -5.66
C ILE A 15 1.55 9.36 -6.54
N PHE A 16 2.48 8.85 -7.33
CA PHE A 16 2.25 7.74 -8.24
C PHE A 16 3.17 6.58 -7.86
N ARG A 17 2.58 5.40 -7.63
CA ARG A 17 3.32 4.20 -7.21
C ARG A 17 2.83 2.96 -7.96
N ARG A 18 3.75 2.08 -8.34
CA ARG A 18 3.46 0.74 -8.85
C ARG A 18 3.33 -0.24 -7.68
N TYR A 19 2.65 -1.36 -7.92
CA TYR A 19 2.50 -2.43 -6.93
C TYR A 19 3.84 -2.84 -6.28
N ASN A 20 4.91 -2.98 -7.09
CA ASN A 20 6.23 -3.38 -6.56
C ASN A 20 6.81 -2.37 -5.58
N GLU A 21 6.49 -1.07 -5.68
CA GLU A 21 6.95 -0.07 -4.73
C GLU A 21 6.24 -0.22 -3.37
N PHE A 22 4.95 -0.57 -3.36
CA PHE A 22 4.24 -0.98 -2.13
C PHE A 22 4.82 -2.25 -1.54
N HIS A 23 5.16 -3.24 -2.38
CA HIS A 23 5.78 -4.48 -1.93
C HIS A 23 7.15 -4.25 -1.30
N THR A 24 7.98 -3.37 -1.88
CA THR A 24 9.27 -3.00 -1.27
C THR A 24 9.09 -2.33 0.09
N LEU A 25 8.10 -1.44 0.25
CA LEU A 25 7.76 -0.85 1.54
C LEU A 25 7.30 -1.92 2.55
N TYR A 26 6.41 -2.81 2.13
CA TYR A 26 5.90 -3.91 2.96
C TYR A 26 7.03 -4.79 3.49
N GLU A 27 7.98 -5.23 2.65
CA GLU A 27 9.10 -6.07 3.09
C GLU A 27 10.00 -5.34 4.12
N LYS A 28 10.25 -4.04 3.91
CA LYS A 28 11.00 -3.22 4.87
C LYS A 28 10.29 -3.13 6.22
N LEU A 29 8.98 -2.88 6.21
CA LEU A 29 8.17 -2.78 7.42
C LEU A 29 8.04 -4.12 8.14
N LYS A 30 7.82 -5.21 7.41
CA LYS A 30 7.76 -6.58 7.94
C LYS A 30 9.07 -6.95 8.64
N LYS A 31 10.23 -6.57 8.07
CA LYS A 31 11.53 -6.78 8.69
C LYS A 31 11.74 -5.92 9.95
N LYS A 32 11.30 -4.66 9.92
CA LYS A 32 11.50 -3.69 11.02
C LYS A 32 10.54 -3.91 12.18
N TYR A 33 9.31 -4.36 11.90
CA TYR A 33 8.22 -4.54 12.86
C TYR A 33 7.49 -5.88 12.63
N PRO A 34 8.16 -7.02 12.85
CA PRO A 34 7.58 -8.34 12.62
C PRO A 34 6.32 -8.61 13.46
N GLU A 35 6.17 -7.94 14.60
CA GLU A 35 5.04 -8.05 15.52
C GLU A 35 3.74 -7.44 14.99
N LEU A 36 3.80 -6.56 13.98
CA LEU A 36 2.64 -5.82 13.49
C LEU A 36 1.85 -6.58 12.39
N HIS A 37 2.34 -7.73 11.93
CA HIS A 37 1.65 -8.65 11.02
C HIS A 37 0.90 -7.98 9.84
N PHE A 38 1.57 -7.07 9.13
CA PHE A 38 0.99 -6.35 8.00
C PHE A 38 0.45 -7.29 6.92
N LYS A 39 -0.58 -6.86 6.20
CA LYS A 39 -1.15 -7.56 5.04
C LYS A 39 -1.03 -6.68 3.80
N LEU A 40 -0.55 -7.27 2.70
CA LEU A 40 -0.51 -6.64 1.38
C LEU A 40 -1.25 -7.54 0.39
N PRO A 41 -2.04 -7.00 -0.57
CA PRO A 41 -2.62 -7.82 -1.63
C PRO A 41 -1.52 -8.58 -2.37
N GLY A 42 -1.79 -9.83 -2.71
CA GLY A 42 -0.81 -10.74 -3.29
C GLY A 42 -0.27 -10.31 -4.66
N LYS A 43 0.91 -10.84 -5.00
CA LYS A 43 1.40 -10.85 -6.39
C LYS A 43 0.51 -11.78 -7.20
N ARG A 44 0.03 -11.30 -8.36
CA ARG A 44 -0.58 -12.17 -9.36
C ARG A 44 0.53 -12.65 -10.28
N ILE A 45 0.96 -13.89 -10.04
CA ILE A 45 2.03 -14.57 -10.77
C ILE A 45 1.45 -15.38 -11.94
N LEU A 46 0.17 -15.79 -11.82
CA LEU A 46 -0.60 -16.48 -12.86
C LEU A 46 -1.89 -15.71 -13.17
N GLY A 47 -2.26 -15.63 -14.46
CA GLY A 47 -3.48 -14.96 -14.95
C GLY A 47 -3.27 -13.52 -15.44
N ASN A 48 -4.36 -12.90 -15.92
CA ASN A 48 -4.33 -11.58 -16.56
C ASN A 48 -4.16 -10.44 -15.54
N ASN A 49 -3.01 -9.75 -15.58
CA ASN A 49 -2.75 -8.59 -14.71
C ASN A 49 -3.58 -7.35 -15.03
N PHE A 50 -4.22 -7.32 -16.20
CA PHE A 50 -5.06 -6.21 -16.68
C PHE A 50 -6.57 -6.47 -16.52
N ASP A 51 -6.93 -7.59 -15.90
CA ASP A 51 -8.29 -7.89 -15.48
C ASP A 51 -8.84 -6.76 -14.59
N PRO A 52 -9.94 -6.09 -14.99
CA PRO A 52 -10.47 -4.95 -14.25
C PRO A 52 -10.86 -5.26 -12.81
N GLU A 53 -11.41 -6.46 -12.56
CA GLU A 53 -11.84 -6.89 -11.22
C GLU A 53 -10.63 -7.06 -10.32
N PHE A 54 -9.58 -7.67 -10.86
CA PHE A 54 -8.33 -7.81 -10.15
C PHE A 54 -7.65 -6.47 -9.86
N ILE A 55 -7.64 -5.55 -10.82
CA ILE A 55 -7.11 -4.20 -10.62
C ILE A 55 -7.90 -3.49 -9.51
N ARG A 56 -9.23 -3.62 -9.49
CA ARG A 56 -10.11 -3.04 -8.47
C ARG A 56 -9.81 -3.59 -7.08
N ALA A 57 -9.85 -4.90 -6.91
CA ALA A 57 -9.57 -5.56 -5.64
C ALA A 57 -8.16 -5.25 -5.13
N ARG A 58 -7.15 -5.24 -6.03
CA ARG A 58 -5.79 -4.84 -5.66
C ARG A 58 -5.72 -3.38 -5.22
N ARG A 59 -6.40 -2.45 -5.91
CA ARG A 59 -6.44 -1.03 -5.53
C ARG A 59 -7.04 -0.85 -4.13
N GLU A 60 -8.13 -1.55 -3.83
CA GLU A 60 -8.77 -1.53 -2.50
C GLU A 60 -7.84 -2.08 -1.42
N GLY A 61 -7.20 -3.23 -1.67
CA GLY A 61 -6.23 -3.80 -0.73
C GLY A 61 -4.99 -2.92 -0.52
N LEU A 62 -4.54 -2.19 -1.54
CA LEU A 62 -3.45 -1.21 -1.40
C LEU A 62 -3.88 0.02 -0.59
N ASN A 63 -5.12 0.48 -0.77
CA ASN A 63 -5.67 1.57 0.03
C ASN A 63 -5.78 1.17 1.51
N ASP A 64 -6.37 0.01 1.79
CA ASP A 64 -6.48 -0.54 3.14
C ASP A 64 -5.10 -0.71 3.81
N PHE A 65 -4.12 -1.24 3.07
CA PHE A 65 -2.74 -1.35 3.56
C PHE A 65 -2.18 0.00 4.01
N VAL A 66 -2.23 1.03 3.16
CA VAL A 66 -1.67 2.36 3.51
C VAL A 66 -2.45 3.02 4.64
N THR A 67 -3.78 2.97 4.63
CA THR A 67 -4.60 3.54 5.70
C THR A 67 -4.27 2.91 7.05
N LYS A 68 -4.08 1.58 7.11
CA LYS A 68 -3.67 0.88 8.33
C LYS A 68 -2.27 1.27 8.79
N LEU A 69 -1.33 1.47 7.87
CA LEU A 69 0.01 1.95 8.23
C LEU A 69 -0.04 3.34 8.88
N LEU A 70 -0.86 4.24 8.34
CA LEU A 70 -1.02 5.60 8.86
C LEU A 70 -1.74 5.66 10.22
N ALA A 71 -2.44 4.60 10.62
CA ALA A 71 -3.09 4.50 11.92
C ALA A 71 -2.16 4.03 13.04
N ILE A 72 -0.90 3.71 12.75
CA ILE A 72 0.07 3.17 13.72
C ILE A 72 1.10 4.24 14.07
N PRO A 73 1.07 4.83 15.29
CA PRO A 73 1.98 5.92 15.68
C PRO A 73 3.47 5.57 15.50
N LYS A 74 3.87 4.34 15.84
CA LYS A 74 5.24 3.82 15.67
C LYS A 74 5.76 3.90 14.21
N ILE A 75 4.85 3.94 13.24
CA ILE A 75 5.18 4.04 11.81
C ILE A 75 5.18 5.51 11.36
N THR A 76 4.25 6.32 11.87
CA THR A 76 4.06 7.71 11.42
C THR A 76 4.91 8.74 12.14
N GLU A 77 5.36 8.47 13.37
CA GLU A 77 6.10 9.42 14.23
C GLU A 77 7.62 9.18 14.20
N GLN A 78 8.18 8.83 13.04
CA GLN A 78 9.63 8.66 12.85
C GLN A 78 10.32 9.92 12.34
#